data_AF-A0A099M9Y9-F1
#
_entry.id   AF-A0A099M9Y9-F1
#
_cell.length_a   1.000
_cell.length_b   1.000
_cell.length_c   1.000
_cell.angle_alpha   90.00
_cell.angle_beta   90.00
_cell.angle_gamma   90.00
#
_symmetry.space_group_name_H-M   'P 1'
#
loop_
_entity.id
_entity.type
_entity.pdbx_description
1 polymer ?
#
loop_
_entity_poly.entity_id
_entity_poly.type
_entity_poly.pdbx_seq_one_letter_code
_entity_poly.pdbx_strand_id
1 'polypeptide(L)' 'MKRISNSYRLQLIKEVVTRREQQACNDPMANYIHQLLTENPNSKSDAETNHRFSGCHFDEHAGGWISDRWAMK' A
#
# COMPACT_ATOMS: atom_id res chain seq x y z
N MET A 1 -1.31 23.19 37.19
CA MET A 1 -1.60 22.33 36.01
C MET A 1 -1.17 23.08 34.76
N LYS A 2 -0.20 22.55 34.00
CA LYS A 2 0.29 23.19 32.77
C LYS A 2 -0.89 23.30 31.78
N ARG A 3 -1.27 24.52 31.39
CA ARG A 3 -2.29 24.72 30.34
C ARG A 3 -1.72 24.16 29.05
N ILE A 4 -2.24 23.02 28.66
CA ILE A 4 -1.95 22.42 27.37
C ILE A 4 -2.38 23.42 26.30
N SER A 5 -1.50 23.76 25.36
CA SER A 5 -1.80 24.75 24.33
C SER A 5 -3.01 24.29 23.51
N ASN A 6 -3.87 25.23 23.08
CA ASN A 6 -5.01 24.89 22.24
C ASN A 6 -4.59 24.14 20.97
N SER A 7 -3.42 24.48 20.41
CA SER A 7 -2.81 23.76 19.28
C SER A 7 -2.58 22.29 19.59
N TYR A 8 -1.96 21.97 20.73
CA TYR A 8 -1.71 20.58 21.13
C TYR A 8 -3.01 19.80 21.37
N ARG A 9 -4.06 20.45 21.92
CA ARG A 9 -5.37 19.82 22.09
C ARG A 9 -5.99 19.45 20.74
N LEU A 10 -5.92 20.35 19.76
CA LEU A 10 -6.42 20.09 18.40
C LEU A 10 -5.61 18.99 17.71
N GLN A 11 -4.30 18.94 17.93
CA GLN A 11 -3.44 17.88 17.39
C GLN A 11 -3.80 16.50 17.95
N LEU A 12 -4.05 16.39 19.26
CA LEU A 12 -4.55 15.17 19.89
C LEU A 12 -5.91 14.74 19.33
N ILE A 13 -6.84 15.70 19.18
CA ILE A 13 -8.16 15.41 18.60
C ILE A 13 -8.00 14.88 17.17
N LYS A 14 -7.18 15.54 16.36
CA LYS A 14 -6.90 15.12 14.98
C LYS A 14 -6.36 13.68 14.93
N GLU A 15 -5.35 13.36 15.74
CA GLU A 15 -4.81 12.00 15.78
C GLU A 15 -5.87 10.95 16.16
N VAL A 16 -6.70 11.23 17.17
CA VAL A 16 -7.73 10.29 17.62
C VAL A 16 -8.80 10.09 16.56
N VAL A 17 -9.23 11.16 15.89
CA VAL A 17 -10.20 11.09 14.79
C VAL A 17 -9.64 10.27 13.63
N THR A 18 -8.41 10.57 13.18
CA THR A 18 -7.80 9.84 12.06
C THR A 18 -7.64 8.34 12.36
N ARG A 19 -7.25 7.97 13.58
CA ARG A 19 -7.18 6.55 13.98
C ARG A 19 -8.56 5.88 13.98
N ARG A 20 -9.60 6.58 14.44
CA ARG A 20 -10.97 6.04 14.46
C ARG A 20 -11.55 5.88 13.07
N GLU A 21 -11.30 6.83 12.16
CA GLU A 21 -11.73 6.74 10.77
C GLU A 21 -11.08 5.55 10.06
N GLN A 22 -9.78 5.32 10.30
CA GLN A 22 -9.08 4.13 9.78
C GLN A 22 -9.69 2.82 10.32
N GLN A 23 -10.02 2.78 11.63
CA GLN A 23 -10.65 1.62 12.26
C GLN A 23 -12.13 1.42 11.89
N ALA A 24 -12.83 2.47 11.46
CA ALA A 24 -14.24 2.40 11.06
C ALA A 24 -14.40 1.76 9.67
N CYS A 25 -13.32 1.61 8.91
CA CYS A 25 -13.34 0.90 7.64
C CYS A 25 -13.45 -0.61 7.89
N ASN A 26 -14.67 -1.15 7.75
CA ASN A 26 -14.96 -2.57 7.91
C ASN A 26 -14.76 -3.39 6.62
N ASP A 27 -14.21 -2.78 5.57
CA ASP A 27 -13.92 -3.51 4.34
C ASP A 27 -12.72 -4.44 4.56
N PRO A 28 -12.87 -5.76 4.33
CA PRO A 28 -11.80 -6.73 4.59
C PRO A 28 -10.58 -6.51 3.70
N MET A 29 -10.76 -6.01 2.47
CA MET A 29 -9.66 -5.73 1.55
C MET A 29 -8.87 -4.49 1.99
N ALA A 30 -9.55 -3.42 2.41
CA ALA A 30 -8.93 -2.21 2.94
C ALA A 30 -8.10 -2.51 4.20
N ASN A 31 -8.61 -3.36 5.10
CA ASN A 31 -7.88 -3.81 6.29
C ASN A 31 -6.65 -4.64 5.92
N TYR A 32 -6.77 -5.54 4.94
CA TYR A 32 -5.65 -6.33 4.45
C TYR A 32 -4.56 -5.46 3.81
N ILE A 33 -4.93 -4.48 2.97
CA ILE A 33 -3.99 -3.52 2.39
C ILE A 33 -3.32 -2.69 3.48
N HIS A 34 -4.08 -2.21 4.47
CA HIS A 34 -3.52 -1.46 5.59
C HIS A 34 -2.50 -2.30 6.36
N GLN A 35 -2.83 -3.57 6.65
CA GLN A 35 -1.91 -4.52 7.28
C GLN A 35 -0.62 -4.67 6.48
N LEU A 36 -0.71 -4.90 5.16
CA LEU A 36 0.45 -5.01 4.27
C LEU A 36 1.35 -3.77 4.32
N LEU A 37 0.75 -2.57 4.31
CA LEU A 37 1.48 -1.30 4.38
C LEU A 37 2.14 -1.07 5.74
N THR A 38 1.51 -1.49 6.83
CA THR A 38 2.04 -1.31 8.19
C THR A 38 3.10 -2.34 8.57
N GLU A 39 2.94 -3.60 8.15
CA GLU A 39 3.83 -4.69 8.52
C GLU A 39 5.11 -4.70 7.66
N ASN A 40 5.05 -4.18 6.43
CA ASN A 40 6.19 -4.13 5.52
C ASN A 40 6.46 -2.73 4.93
N PRO A 41 6.79 -1.71 5.73
CA PRO A 41 7.15 -0.39 5.20
C PRO A 41 8.44 -0.42 4.35
N ASN A 42 9.27 -1.46 4.53
CA ASN A 42 10.50 -1.69 3.80
C ASN A 42 10.43 -2.84 2.79
N SER A 43 9.27 -3.48 2.56
CA SER A 43 9.08 -4.25 1.33
C SER A 43 8.82 -3.25 0.20
N LYS A 44 9.83 -2.45 -0.12
CA LYS A 44 10.16 -2.31 -1.53
C LYS A 44 10.52 -3.73 -1.94
N SER A 45 9.50 -4.56 -2.23
CA SER A 45 9.71 -5.71 -3.10
C SER A 45 10.49 -5.10 -4.23
N ASP A 46 11.73 -5.55 -4.41
CA ASP A 46 12.62 -5.13 -5.49
C ASP A 46 11.72 -4.85 -6.68
N ALA A 47 11.46 -3.56 -6.97
CA ALA A 47 10.46 -3.19 -7.95
C ALA A 47 11.02 -3.81 -9.21
N GLU A 48 10.45 -4.95 -9.61
CA GLU A 48 11.19 -6.03 -10.28
C GLU A 48 12.00 -5.35 -11.36
N THR A 49 13.32 -5.26 -11.18
CA THR A 49 14.18 -4.44 -12.05
C THR A 49 14.12 -4.90 -13.50
N ASN A 50 13.46 -6.03 -13.75
CA ASN A 50 13.22 -6.66 -15.03
C ASN A 50 11.78 -6.53 -15.56
N HIS A 51 10.85 -5.80 -14.93
CA HIS A 51 9.43 -5.74 -15.35
C HIS A 51 8.81 -7.14 -15.57
N ARG A 52 9.18 -8.11 -14.72
CA ARG A 52 8.85 -9.53 -14.90
C ARG A 52 7.98 -10.02 -13.76
N PHE A 53 6.68 -9.85 -13.89
CA PHE A 53 5.72 -10.30 -12.89
C PHE A 53 5.29 -11.74 -13.17
N SER A 54 5.62 -12.68 -12.28
CA SER A 54 5.11 -14.06 -12.30
C SER A 54 5.25 -14.82 -13.63
N GLY A 55 6.38 -14.66 -14.33
CA GLY A 55 6.60 -15.30 -15.64
C GLY A 55 5.84 -14.63 -16.78
N CYS A 56 5.41 -13.39 -16.59
CA CYS A 56 4.97 -12.48 -17.63
C CYS A 56 5.93 -11.28 -17.71
N HIS A 57 6.14 -10.74 -18.90
CA HIS A 57 6.91 -9.53 -19.13
C HIS A 57 6.08 -8.52 -19.92
N PHE A 58 6.31 -7.23 -19.72
CA PHE A 58 5.74 -6.20 -20.58
C PHE A 58 6.51 -6.16 -21.89
N ASP A 59 5.82 -6.38 -23.01
CA ASP A 59 6.36 -6.22 -24.36
C ASP A 59 5.71 -5.00 -25.00
N GLU A 60 6.52 -3.96 -25.20
CA GLU A 60 6.09 -2.71 -25.84
C GLU A 60 5.66 -2.93 -27.29
N HIS A 61 6.21 -3.91 -28.00
CA HIS A 61 5.86 -4.21 -29.39
C HIS A 61 4.48 -4.86 -29.48
N ALA A 62 4.11 -5.68 -28.50
CA ALA A 62 2.76 -6.23 -28.38
C ALA A 62 1.77 -5.28 -27.69
N GLY A 63 2.26 -4.19 -27.11
CA GLY A 63 1.45 -3.19 -26.39
C GLY A 63 0.89 -3.70 -25.07
N GLY A 64 1.52 -4.68 -24.42
CA GLY A 64 0.95 -5.31 -23.23
C GLY A 64 1.83 -6.34 -22.54
N TRP A 65 1.25 -7.00 -21.54
CA TRP A 65 1.91 -8.07 -20.79
C TRP A 65 1.76 -9.41 -21.52
N ILE A 66 2.89 -10.06 -21.82
CA ILE A 66 2.95 -11.39 -22.44
C ILE A 66 3.42 -12.41 -21.41
N SER A 67 2.83 -13.60 -21.42
CA SER A 67 3.35 -14.73 -20.65
C SER A 67 4.53 -15.39 -21.35
N ASP A 68 5.61 -15.67 -20.63
CA ASP A 68 6.77 -16.42 -21.13
C ASP A 68 6.40 -17.83 -21.61
N ARG A 69 5.28 -18.38 -21.13
CA ARG A 69 4.75 -19.68 -21.58
C ARG A 69 4.14 -19.64 -22.98
N TRP A 70 3.79 -18.45 -23.48
CA TRP A 70 3.27 -18.27 -24.84
C TRP A 70 4.32 -18.62 -25.91
N ALA A 71 5.61 -18.44 -25.59
CA ALA A 71 6.71 -18.73 -26.50
C ALA A 71 7.17 -20.21 -26.46
N MET A 72 6.67 -21.02 -25.53
CA MET A 72 6.95 -22.46 -25.49
C MET A 72 6.04 -23.18 -26.48
N LYS A 73 6.56 -23.43 -27.69
CA LYS A 73 5.94 -24.31 -28.69
C LYS A 73 6.49 -25.73 -28.60
#